data_AF-A0A135TY43-F1
#
_entry.id   AF-A0A135TY43-F1
#
_cell.length_a   1.000
_cell.length_b   1.000
_cell.length_c   1.000
_cell.angle_alpha   90.00
_cell.angle_beta   90.00
_cell.angle_gamma   90.00
#
_symmetry.space_group_name_H-M   'P 1'
#
loop_
_entity.id
_entity.type
_entity.pdbx_description
1 polymer ?
#
loop_
_entity_poly.entity_id
_entity_poly.type
_entity_poly.pdbx_seq_one_letter_code
_entity_poly.pdbx_strand_id
1 'polypeptide(L)'
;MATSTDHENADTSGRAGEEVAPQMSVSGGLWNGIIGKPFHESLTLSALISSKSGIPQGTTLESATNDDWEHIRGAVWNDDPDCQLFSDTHDSNHSYTLGFDWALKFKSAEKEWNPNNLGFTRMKNVTGRSHYGDLQFLHCMASDRDEEPEVTKANIMTWMEVMYKLATGEDDKITPSTVVSQSPLGVLFPDDSLPPNWLSLAYLLSKDSKFKSLDIGRRALGSMFHVIQDSYAIGHAKRELLNEKDKVSDDPLKFTDGTIDRWGPIQIFHTYYGQDSASHKHYDHFFDRIPDPEHLDNLEQWNNLIGCRDAIDRCKALIEKKLEGKKWEGDDGVRQFLDTEVFALSGQEGLANNKVL
;
A
#
# COMPACT_ATOMS: atom_id res chain seq x y z
N MET A 1 70.37 27.21 -1.60
CA MET A 1 69.20 27.94 -1.08
C MET A 1 68.00 27.12 -1.53
N ALA A 2 67.44 26.27 -0.68
CA ALA A 2 66.35 26.60 0.26
C ALA A 2 65.04 26.95 -0.49
N THR A 3 63.90 26.30 -0.29
CA THR A 3 63.52 25.20 0.64
C THR A 3 62.14 24.65 0.24
N SER A 4 61.95 23.31 0.30
CA SER A 4 60.73 22.59 0.80
C SER A 4 59.36 22.85 0.10
N THR A 5 58.24 22.12 0.24
CA THR A 5 57.79 20.76 0.71
C THR A 5 56.26 20.75 0.48
N ASP A 6 55.53 19.73 0.00
CA ASP A 6 55.81 18.36 -0.48
C ASP A 6 54.64 17.88 -1.38
N HIS A 7 54.73 16.69 -1.99
CA HIS A 7 53.61 16.01 -2.66
C HIS A 7 53.66 14.49 -2.46
N GLU A 8 52.59 13.90 -1.92
CA GLU A 8 52.35 12.45 -1.90
C GLU A 8 51.10 12.07 -2.73
N ASN A 9 51.22 10.90 -3.38
CA ASN A 9 50.21 9.90 -3.71
C ASN A 9 48.85 10.38 -4.29
N ALA A 10 48.57 10.20 -5.59
CA ALA A 10 48.33 8.94 -6.32
C ALA A 10 46.90 8.39 -6.15
N ASP A 11 46.17 8.28 -7.28
CA ASP A 11 45.12 7.29 -7.46
C ASP A 11 45.05 6.84 -8.93
N THR A 12 44.66 5.60 -9.17
CA THR A 12 44.67 4.91 -10.46
C THR A 12 43.26 4.60 -10.94
N SER A 13 42.97 5.01 -12.18
CA SER A 13 41.66 4.85 -12.84
C SER A 13 41.11 3.42 -12.81
N GLY A 14 40.04 3.20 -12.03
CA GLY A 14 39.13 2.07 -12.16
C GLY A 14 37.96 2.40 -13.11
N ARG A 15 37.55 1.44 -13.95
CA ARG A 15 36.40 1.60 -14.85
C ARG A 15 35.11 1.78 -14.06
N ALA A 16 34.36 2.86 -14.34
CA ALA A 16 32.95 2.95 -13.95
C ALA A 16 32.15 1.88 -14.71
N GLY A 17 31.45 1.00 -13.97
CA GLY A 17 30.39 0.18 -14.52
C GLY A 17 29.09 0.98 -14.63
N GLU A 18 28.24 0.64 -15.59
CA GLU A 18 26.94 1.30 -15.78
C GLU A 18 26.03 1.03 -14.56
N GLU A 19 25.55 2.10 -13.91
CA GLU A 19 24.54 1.99 -12.86
C GLU A 19 23.18 1.63 -13.47
N VAL A 20 22.80 0.36 -13.34
CA VAL A 20 21.45 -0.10 -13.68
C VAL A 20 20.50 0.25 -12.53
N ALA A 21 19.90 1.44 -12.60
CA ALA A 21 18.92 1.91 -11.63
C ALA A 21 17.62 1.07 -11.67
N PRO A 22 17.20 0.41 -10.57
CA PRO A 22 15.87 -0.18 -10.47
C PRO A 22 14.83 0.93 -10.25
N GLN A 23 13.83 1.01 -11.13
CA GLN A 23 12.71 1.96 -11.02
C GLN A 23 11.49 1.25 -10.46
N MET A 24 10.96 1.70 -9.32
CA MET A 24 10.08 0.87 -8.50
C MET A 24 9.08 1.69 -7.67
N SER A 25 7.78 1.61 -7.96
CA SER A 25 6.73 2.11 -7.05
C SER A 25 6.70 1.25 -5.78
N VAL A 26 7.11 1.85 -4.67
CA VAL A 26 7.05 1.31 -3.31
C VAL A 26 7.04 2.50 -2.37
N SER A 27 5.95 2.70 -1.62
CA SER A 27 5.96 3.66 -0.50
C SER A 27 6.50 2.95 0.74
N GLY A 28 7.78 2.57 0.66
CA GLY A 28 8.41 1.62 1.58
C GLY A 28 9.92 1.55 1.41
N GLY A 29 10.53 2.66 1.00
CA GLY A 29 11.93 2.97 1.32
C GLY A 29 12.99 1.98 0.83
N LEU A 30 13.04 1.70 -0.48
CA LEU A 30 14.21 1.06 -1.09
C LEU A 30 15.49 1.82 -0.72
N TRP A 31 16.56 1.08 -0.44
CA TRP A 31 17.81 1.64 0.10
C TRP A 31 17.61 2.44 1.41
N ASN A 32 16.98 1.86 2.43
CA ASN A 32 16.84 2.48 3.76
C ASN A 32 16.12 3.85 3.70
N GLY A 33 14.97 3.93 3.03
CA GLY A 33 14.15 5.15 2.92
C GLY A 33 14.62 6.20 1.90
N ILE A 34 15.63 5.88 1.09
CA ILE A 34 16.23 6.84 0.14
C ILE A 34 15.44 6.89 -1.17
N ILE A 35 14.97 5.75 -1.69
CA ILE A 35 14.21 5.61 -2.94
C ILE A 35 12.78 5.13 -2.61
N GLY A 36 11.76 5.88 -3.04
CA GLY A 36 10.39 5.72 -2.56
C GLY A 36 10.25 6.30 -1.14
N LYS A 37 9.46 7.35 -0.98
CA LYS A 37 9.22 7.96 0.34
C LYS A 37 8.15 7.17 1.10
N PRO A 38 8.16 7.18 2.45
CA PRO A 38 7.24 6.40 3.25
C PRO A 38 5.83 7.03 3.27
N PHE A 39 5.17 7.07 2.11
CA PHE A 39 3.85 7.67 1.93
C PHE A 39 2.76 6.86 2.63
N HIS A 40 2.62 5.55 2.41
CA HIS A 40 1.58 4.74 3.08
C HIS A 40 1.70 4.79 4.60
N GLU A 41 2.93 4.77 5.13
CA GLU A 41 3.23 4.92 6.54
C GLU A 41 2.82 6.30 7.08
N SER A 42 3.09 7.37 6.32
CA SER A 42 2.76 8.74 6.70
C SER A 42 1.26 9.04 6.59
N LEU A 43 0.58 8.57 5.54
CA LEU A 43 -0.88 8.64 5.40
C LEU A 43 -1.57 7.85 6.52
N THR A 44 -1.02 6.68 6.89
CA THR A 44 -1.48 5.86 8.01
C THR A 44 -1.37 6.59 9.34
N LEU A 45 -0.20 7.19 9.65
CA LEU A 45 -0.04 8.02 10.85
C LEU A 45 -0.95 9.26 10.81
N SER A 46 -1.04 9.99 9.70
CA SER A 46 -1.96 11.14 9.57
C SER A 46 -3.42 10.76 9.85
N ALA A 47 -3.88 9.60 9.34
CA ALA A 47 -5.22 9.09 9.62
C ALA A 47 -5.40 8.70 11.10
N LEU A 48 -4.42 8.04 11.71
CA LEU A 48 -4.50 7.63 13.12
C LEU A 48 -4.45 8.84 14.06
N ILE A 49 -3.48 9.75 13.91
CA ILE A 49 -3.28 10.95 14.75
C ILE A 49 -4.49 11.89 14.67
N SER A 50 -5.07 12.05 13.47
CA SER A 50 -6.25 12.90 13.29
C SER A 50 -7.58 12.26 13.72
N SER A 51 -7.57 10.98 14.11
CA SER A 51 -8.75 10.23 14.58
C SER A 51 -8.86 10.20 16.11
N LYS A 52 -9.89 9.53 16.63
CA LYS A 52 -10.07 9.23 18.06
C LYS A 52 -9.13 8.13 18.62
N SER A 53 -8.11 7.70 17.86
CA SER A 53 -7.20 6.58 18.23
C SER A 53 -6.45 6.80 19.55
N GLY A 54 -6.17 8.06 19.90
CA GLY A 54 -5.34 8.43 21.04
C GLY A 54 -3.83 8.54 20.74
N ILE A 55 -3.39 8.35 19.49
CA ILE A 55 -2.01 8.68 19.10
C ILE A 55 -1.80 10.20 19.27
N PRO A 56 -0.71 10.65 19.93
CA PRO A 56 -0.43 12.07 20.14
C PRO A 56 -0.27 12.88 18.84
N GLN A 57 -0.62 14.17 18.90
CA GLN A 57 -0.21 15.15 17.89
C GLN A 57 1.32 15.29 17.88
N GLY A 58 1.91 15.51 16.69
CA GLY A 58 3.37 15.51 16.52
C GLY A 58 4.05 14.14 16.62
N THR A 59 3.29 13.02 16.63
CA THR A 59 3.89 11.69 16.40
C THR A 59 4.39 11.59 14.96
N THR A 60 5.64 11.15 14.81
CA THR A 60 6.35 10.95 13.54
C THR A 60 6.70 9.47 13.38
N LEU A 61 7.20 9.05 12.21
CA LEU A 61 7.70 7.68 12.02
C LEU A 61 8.82 7.31 13.00
N GLU A 62 9.63 8.29 13.43
CA GLU A 62 10.73 8.10 14.39
C GLU A 62 10.25 8.02 15.84
N SER A 63 9.17 8.72 16.20
CA SER A 63 8.63 8.77 17.57
C SER A 63 7.43 7.84 17.81
N ALA A 64 6.86 7.25 16.76
CA ALA A 64 5.80 6.25 16.81
C ALA A 64 6.23 5.04 17.67
N THR A 65 5.30 4.55 18.49
CA THR A 65 5.56 3.42 19.39
C THR A 65 5.55 2.09 18.64
N ASN A 66 6.08 1.04 19.26
CA ASN A 66 5.95 -0.35 18.82
C ASN A 66 4.51 -0.74 18.45
N ASP A 67 3.54 -0.22 19.20
CA ASP A 67 2.11 -0.44 19.01
C ASP A 67 1.56 0.30 17.79
N ASP A 68 2.03 1.53 17.54
CA ASP A 68 1.64 2.32 16.36
C ASP A 68 2.24 1.72 15.09
N TRP A 69 3.48 1.24 15.17
CA TRP A 69 4.21 0.60 14.09
C TRP A 69 3.58 -0.70 13.59
N GLU A 70 2.80 -1.43 14.39
CA GLU A 70 2.04 -2.58 13.87
C GLU A 70 0.98 -2.18 12.82
N HIS A 71 0.39 -0.98 12.92
CA HIS A 71 -0.47 -0.44 11.85
C HIS A 71 0.35 -0.09 10.60
N ILE A 72 1.53 0.52 10.79
CA ILE A 72 2.44 0.90 9.70
C ILE A 72 2.92 -0.35 8.94
N ARG A 73 3.35 -1.38 9.67
CA ARG A 73 3.73 -2.71 9.13
C ARG A 73 2.56 -3.48 8.54
N GLY A 74 1.33 -3.07 8.84
CA GLY A 74 0.12 -3.53 8.17
C GLY A 74 -0.06 -2.86 6.83
N ALA A 75 0.07 -1.54 6.76
CA ALA A 75 -0.07 -0.79 5.51
C ALA A 75 0.93 -1.29 4.47
N VAL A 76 2.22 -1.28 4.78
CA VAL A 76 3.27 -1.72 3.85
C VAL A 76 3.22 -3.24 3.54
N TRP A 77 2.37 -4.04 4.21
CA TRP A 77 2.29 -5.49 3.91
C TRP A 77 1.76 -5.78 2.50
N ASN A 78 0.90 -4.93 1.93
CA ASN A 78 0.37 -5.16 0.58
C ASN A 78 1.48 -5.00 -0.48
N ASP A 79 2.34 -3.99 -0.30
CA ASP A 79 3.60 -3.82 -1.05
C ASP A 79 4.64 -4.92 -0.72
N ASP A 80 4.67 -5.40 0.51
CA ASP A 80 5.67 -6.37 0.99
C ASP A 80 5.08 -7.67 1.58
N PRO A 81 4.33 -8.47 0.78
CA PRO A 81 3.61 -9.64 1.28
C PRO A 81 4.54 -10.84 1.57
N ASP A 82 5.86 -10.68 1.40
CA ASP A 82 6.88 -11.64 1.85
C ASP A 82 7.71 -11.15 3.05
N CYS A 83 7.41 -9.97 3.60
CA CYS A 83 8.10 -9.34 4.73
C CYS A 83 9.62 -9.17 4.50
N GLN A 84 10.03 -8.57 3.39
CA GLN A 84 11.41 -8.36 2.95
C GLN A 84 11.91 -6.91 3.05
N LEU A 85 11.02 -5.92 3.17
CA LEU A 85 11.37 -4.49 3.30
C LEU A 85 11.79 -4.10 4.73
N PHE A 86 11.54 -4.95 5.74
CA PHE A 86 11.87 -4.67 7.14
C PHE A 86 12.67 -5.79 7.83
N SER A 87 13.48 -5.41 8.81
CA SER A 87 14.17 -6.32 9.73
C SER A 87 13.44 -6.42 11.06
N ASP A 88 12.91 -7.60 11.36
CA ASP A 88 12.27 -7.89 12.64
C ASP A 88 13.32 -8.42 13.64
N THR A 89 13.46 -7.72 14.77
CA THR A 89 14.19 -8.21 15.95
C THR A 89 13.18 -8.64 17.02
N HIS A 90 13.67 -9.22 18.12
CA HIS A 90 12.79 -9.55 19.26
C HIS A 90 12.11 -8.30 19.88
N ASP A 91 12.80 -7.16 19.86
CA ASP A 91 12.41 -5.96 20.63
C ASP A 91 11.95 -4.77 19.78
N SER A 92 12.20 -4.78 18.46
CA SER A 92 11.76 -3.76 17.49
C SER A 92 11.58 -4.33 16.09
N ASN A 93 10.63 -3.76 15.33
CA ASN A 93 10.29 -4.08 13.95
C ASN A 93 10.21 -2.80 13.06
N HIS A 94 10.81 -1.68 13.49
CA HIS A 94 10.74 -0.38 12.80
C HIS A 94 11.84 -0.19 11.74
N SER A 95 12.79 -1.12 11.66
CA SER A 95 13.99 -0.97 10.83
C SER A 95 13.77 -1.48 9.41
N TYR A 96 13.99 -0.65 8.40
CA TYR A 96 13.99 -1.07 6.99
C TYR A 96 15.19 -1.97 6.67
N THR A 97 15.07 -2.81 5.65
CA THR A 97 16.21 -3.50 5.00
C THR A 97 16.75 -2.64 3.84
N LEU A 98 17.67 -3.20 3.06
CA LEU A 98 18.06 -2.62 1.77
C LEU A 98 17.02 -2.84 0.65
N GLY A 99 16.00 -3.70 0.87
CA GLY A 99 14.96 -4.03 -0.11
C GLY A 99 15.43 -4.87 -1.31
N PHE A 100 16.66 -5.39 -1.28
CA PHE A 100 17.28 -6.06 -2.44
C PHE A 100 16.53 -7.32 -2.89
N ASP A 101 16.18 -8.21 -1.95
CA ASP A 101 15.48 -9.46 -2.30
C ASP A 101 14.05 -9.18 -2.81
N TRP A 102 13.40 -8.15 -2.26
CA TRP A 102 12.10 -7.66 -2.74
C TRP A 102 12.22 -7.16 -4.19
N ALA A 103 13.22 -6.31 -4.47
CA ALA A 103 13.42 -5.74 -5.80
C ALA A 103 13.78 -6.80 -6.85
N LEU A 104 14.51 -7.86 -6.45
CA LEU A 104 14.76 -9.01 -7.33
C LEU A 104 13.46 -9.77 -7.67
N LYS A 105 12.60 -10.03 -6.68
CA LYS A 105 11.32 -10.72 -6.89
C LYS A 105 10.33 -9.91 -7.70
N PHE A 106 10.22 -8.62 -7.43
CA PHE A 106 9.40 -7.75 -8.26
C PHE A 106 9.90 -7.74 -9.71
N LYS A 107 11.21 -7.60 -9.93
CA LYS A 107 11.78 -7.57 -11.29
C LYS A 107 11.67 -8.91 -12.03
N SER A 108 11.59 -10.05 -11.33
CA SER A 108 11.26 -11.32 -11.98
C SER A 108 9.77 -11.40 -12.33
N ALA A 109 8.91 -10.85 -11.48
CA ALA A 109 7.45 -10.88 -11.64
C ALA A 109 6.97 -10.31 -12.97
N GLU A 110 7.56 -9.19 -13.44
CA GLU A 110 7.26 -8.58 -14.74
C GLU A 110 7.29 -9.59 -15.90
N LYS A 111 8.21 -10.56 -15.84
CA LYS A 111 8.36 -11.62 -16.83
C LYS A 111 7.47 -12.83 -16.53
N GLU A 112 7.30 -13.15 -15.26
CA GLU A 112 6.48 -14.28 -14.81
C GLU A 112 4.97 -14.05 -15.02
N TRP A 113 4.53 -12.80 -15.00
CA TRP A 113 3.15 -12.36 -15.19
C TRP A 113 2.88 -11.72 -16.56
N ASN A 114 3.78 -11.90 -17.52
CA ASN A 114 3.53 -11.47 -18.89
C ASN A 114 2.35 -12.27 -19.48
N PRO A 115 1.22 -11.65 -19.87
CA PRO A 115 0.02 -12.34 -20.33
C PRO A 115 0.25 -13.12 -21.65
N ASN A 116 1.29 -12.77 -22.41
CA ASN A 116 1.66 -13.47 -23.64
C ASN A 116 2.61 -14.67 -23.39
N ASN A 117 3.19 -14.78 -22.19
CA ASN A 117 4.15 -15.82 -21.83
C ASN A 117 4.22 -16.01 -20.30
N LEU A 118 3.14 -16.54 -19.72
CA LEU A 118 3.02 -16.73 -18.28
C LEU A 118 4.08 -17.72 -17.76
N GLY A 119 4.83 -17.31 -16.73
CA GLY A 119 5.82 -18.12 -16.06
C GLY A 119 5.19 -19.26 -15.25
N PHE A 120 5.86 -20.42 -15.25
CA PHE A 120 5.47 -21.59 -14.44
C PHE A 120 5.65 -21.34 -12.93
N THR A 121 6.54 -20.41 -12.54
CA THR A 121 6.86 -20.06 -11.15
C THR A 121 6.04 -18.89 -10.59
N ARG A 122 5.18 -18.25 -11.40
CA ARG A 122 4.51 -16.98 -11.04
C ARG A 122 3.72 -17.02 -9.72
N MET A 123 3.10 -18.16 -9.41
CA MET A 123 2.35 -18.39 -8.16
C MET A 123 3.25 -18.57 -6.93
N LYS A 124 4.55 -18.82 -7.12
CA LYS A 124 5.58 -18.95 -6.08
C LYS A 124 6.34 -17.64 -5.82
N ASN A 125 5.88 -16.53 -6.40
CA ASN A 125 6.42 -15.20 -6.18
C ASN A 125 5.30 -14.28 -5.67
N VAL A 126 5.11 -14.18 -4.36
CA VAL A 126 4.00 -13.42 -3.77
C VAL A 126 4.07 -11.91 -4.07
N THR A 127 5.26 -11.31 -4.06
CA THR A 127 5.46 -9.92 -4.53
C THR A 127 4.96 -9.75 -5.96
N GLY A 128 5.19 -10.74 -6.82
CA GLY A 128 4.64 -10.75 -8.16
C GLY A 128 3.13 -10.94 -8.23
N ARG A 129 2.55 -11.77 -7.35
CA ARG A 129 1.10 -11.94 -7.26
C ARG A 129 0.40 -10.62 -6.90
N SER A 130 0.92 -9.87 -5.94
CA SER A 130 0.31 -8.59 -5.54
C SER A 130 0.49 -7.50 -6.60
N HIS A 131 1.67 -7.33 -7.20
CA HIS A 131 1.90 -6.20 -8.12
C HIS A 131 1.57 -6.47 -9.59
N TYR A 132 1.49 -7.72 -10.03
CA TYR A 132 1.31 -8.08 -11.44
C TYR A 132 0.27 -9.18 -11.69
N GLY A 133 -0.30 -9.77 -10.64
CA GLY A 133 -1.04 -11.02 -10.75
C GLY A 133 -2.37 -11.01 -10.04
N ASP A 134 -2.73 -12.19 -9.54
CA ASP A 134 -4.03 -12.56 -8.98
C ASP A 134 -4.32 -11.97 -7.58
N LEU A 135 -3.39 -11.17 -7.04
CA LEU A 135 -3.59 -10.40 -5.82
C LEU A 135 -3.53 -8.87 -6.05
N GLN A 136 -3.59 -8.38 -7.30
CA GLN A 136 -3.62 -6.93 -7.61
C GLN A 136 -4.72 -6.14 -6.91
N PHE A 137 -5.81 -6.80 -6.50
CA PHE A 137 -6.86 -6.17 -5.70
C PHE A 137 -6.34 -5.60 -4.36
N LEU A 138 -5.20 -6.09 -3.84
CA LEU A 138 -4.52 -5.53 -2.67
C LEU A 138 -4.05 -4.09 -2.88
N HIS A 139 -3.84 -3.69 -4.13
CA HIS A 139 -3.48 -2.33 -4.56
C HIS A 139 -4.65 -1.62 -5.24
N CYS A 140 -5.89 -2.04 -4.96
CA CYS A 140 -7.08 -1.56 -5.66
C CYS A 140 -6.98 -1.63 -7.21
N MET A 141 -6.30 -2.67 -7.73
CA MET A 141 -6.14 -2.92 -9.16
C MET A 141 -6.82 -4.23 -9.56
N ALA A 142 -7.26 -4.31 -10.82
CA ALA A 142 -7.77 -5.54 -11.42
C ALA A 142 -6.61 -6.51 -11.72
N SER A 143 -6.88 -7.81 -11.67
CA SER A 143 -5.85 -8.82 -11.95
C SER A 143 -5.64 -8.99 -13.46
N ASP A 144 -6.73 -8.95 -14.22
CA ASP A 144 -6.72 -9.12 -15.68
C ASP A 144 -7.25 -7.89 -16.42
N ARG A 145 -6.80 -7.73 -17.67
CA ARG A 145 -7.35 -6.72 -18.56
C ARG A 145 -8.76 -7.12 -19.01
N ASP A 146 -9.62 -6.12 -19.15
CA ASP A 146 -11.02 -6.25 -19.52
C ASP A 146 -11.85 -7.00 -18.43
N GLU A 147 -11.33 -7.08 -17.19
CA GLU A 147 -12.04 -7.56 -15.98
C GLU A 147 -13.20 -6.62 -15.61
N GLU A 148 -14.35 -7.20 -15.23
CA GLU A 148 -15.52 -6.47 -14.74
C GLU A 148 -15.25 -5.90 -13.33
N PRO A 149 -15.60 -4.64 -13.03
CA PRO A 149 -15.22 -3.96 -11.79
C PRO A 149 -15.78 -4.65 -10.53
N GLU A 150 -16.91 -5.34 -10.62
CA GLU A 150 -17.46 -6.13 -9.51
C GLU A 150 -16.56 -7.30 -9.10
N VAL A 151 -15.73 -7.84 -10.00
CA VAL A 151 -14.78 -8.93 -9.68
C VAL A 151 -13.66 -8.38 -8.78
N THR A 152 -13.01 -7.29 -9.20
CA THR A 152 -11.98 -6.63 -8.40
C THR A 152 -12.55 -6.21 -7.04
N LYS A 153 -13.73 -5.59 -7.04
CA LYS A 153 -14.42 -5.17 -5.83
C LYS A 153 -14.80 -6.33 -4.91
N ALA A 154 -15.26 -7.46 -5.44
CA ALA A 154 -15.58 -8.64 -4.63
C ALA A 154 -14.32 -9.20 -3.93
N ASN A 155 -13.16 -9.18 -4.60
CA ASN A 155 -11.89 -9.59 -4.01
C ASN A 155 -11.44 -8.61 -2.91
N ILE A 156 -11.52 -7.30 -3.15
CA ILE A 156 -11.30 -6.24 -2.15
C ILE A 156 -12.19 -6.48 -0.93
N MET A 157 -13.50 -6.59 -1.10
CA MET A 157 -14.44 -6.73 0.01
C MET A 157 -14.23 -8.05 0.79
N THR A 158 -13.82 -9.12 0.11
CA THR A 158 -13.42 -10.39 0.75
C THR A 158 -12.19 -10.23 1.64
N TRP A 159 -11.18 -9.47 1.17
CA TRP A 159 -10.00 -9.12 1.98
C TRP A 159 -10.37 -8.27 3.19
N MET A 160 -11.13 -7.19 2.95
CA MET A 160 -11.54 -6.23 3.97
C MET A 160 -12.39 -6.87 5.07
N GLU A 161 -13.24 -7.86 4.75
CA GLU A 161 -13.99 -8.62 5.77
C GLU A 161 -13.06 -9.30 6.77
N VAL A 162 -12.10 -10.09 6.27
CA VAL A 162 -11.23 -10.90 7.11
C VAL A 162 -10.26 -10.02 7.89
N MET A 163 -9.73 -8.97 7.27
CA MET A 163 -8.88 -8.00 7.96
C MET A 163 -9.65 -7.24 9.06
N TYR A 164 -10.90 -6.83 8.81
CA TYR A 164 -11.69 -6.13 9.82
C TYR A 164 -12.02 -7.03 11.02
N LYS A 165 -12.35 -8.30 10.76
CA LYS A 165 -12.62 -9.29 11.81
C LYS A 165 -11.37 -9.60 12.66
N LEU A 166 -10.20 -9.69 12.03
CA LEU A 166 -8.91 -9.77 12.76
C LEU A 166 -8.65 -8.51 13.59
N ALA A 167 -8.89 -7.33 13.03
CA ALA A 167 -8.62 -6.05 13.69
C ALA A 167 -9.53 -5.80 14.91
N THR A 168 -10.76 -6.29 14.88
CA THR A 168 -11.76 -6.12 15.95
C THR A 168 -11.83 -7.30 16.92
N GLY A 169 -11.40 -8.49 16.51
CA GLY A 169 -11.68 -9.73 17.24
C GLY A 169 -13.18 -10.04 17.36
N GLU A 170 -14.01 -9.59 16.39
CA GLU A 170 -15.47 -9.69 16.53
C GLU A 170 -16.08 -11.06 16.22
N ASP A 171 -15.33 -11.92 15.53
CA ASP A 171 -15.76 -13.23 15.04
C ASP A 171 -14.78 -14.29 15.54
N ASP A 172 -15.20 -15.10 16.53
CA ASP A 172 -14.38 -16.16 17.15
C ASP A 172 -13.85 -17.21 16.14
N LYS A 173 -14.34 -17.20 14.89
CA LYS A 173 -13.87 -18.08 13.82
C LYS A 173 -12.74 -17.46 12.98
N ILE A 174 -12.61 -16.13 12.99
CA ILE A 174 -11.59 -15.38 12.25
C ILE A 174 -10.60 -14.80 13.26
N THR A 175 -9.59 -15.60 13.58
CA THR A 175 -8.57 -15.32 14.59
C THR A 175 -7.18 -15.37 13.94
N PRO A 176 -6.12 -14.82 14.57
CA PRO A 176 -4.76 -14.94 14.06
C PRO A 176 -4.28 -16.39 13.83
N SER A 177 -4.86 -17.39 14.52
CA SER A 177 -4.56 -18.81 14.33
C SER A 177 -5.43 -19.50 13.26
N THR A 178 -6.49 -18.87 12.75
CA THR A 178 -7.32 -19.41 11.67
C THR A 178 -6.47 -19.62 10.42
N VAL A 179 -6.63 -20.77 9.76
CA VAL A 179 -5.91 -21.12 8.51
C VAL A 179 -6.53 -20.37 7.33
N VAL A 180 -5.69 -19.87 6.40
CA VAL A 180 -6.15 -19.05 5.26
C VAL A 180 -7.23 -19.77 4.44
N SER A 181 -7.05 -21.05 4.11
CA SER A 181 -8.03 -21.88 3.38
C SER A 181 -9.30 -22.23 4.16
N GLN A 182 -9.35 -21.93 5.47
CA GLN A 182 -10.53 -22.06 6.33
C GLN A 182 -11.25 -20.72 6.55
N SER A 183 -10.73 -19.64 5.99
CA SER A 183 -11.33 -18.30 5.99
C SER A 183 -11.91 -17.96 4.62
N PRO A 184 -12.70 -16.88 4.48
CA PRO A 184 -13.12 -16.35 3.18
C PRO A 184 -11.97 -16.12 2.18
N LEU A 185 -10.74 -15.87 2.66
CA LEU A 185 -9.57 -15.69 1.80
C LEU A 185 -9.18 -16.96 1.02
N GLY A 186 -9.66 -18.14 1.40
CA GLY A 186 -9.26 -19.41 0.77
C GLY A 186 -9.42 -19.44 -0.75
N VAL A 187 -10.36 -18.67 -1.31
CA VAL A 187 -10.57 -18.55 -2.77
C VAL A 187 -9.49 -17.70 -3.47
N LEU A 188 -8.81 -16.82 -2.74
CA LEU A 188 -7.77 -15.89 -3.22
C LEU A 188 -6.35 -16.49 -3.10
N PHE A 189 -6.20 -17.59 -2.37
CA PHE A 189 -4.93 -18.30 -2.18
C PHE A 189 -5.10 -19.75 -2.64
N PRO A 190 -4.99 -20.03 -3.96
CA PRO A 190 -5.17 -21.37 -4.48
C PRO A 190 -4.06 -22.31 -3.99
N ASP A 191 -4.32 -23.61 -4.06
CA ASP A 191 -3.32 -24.63 -3.78
C ASP A 191 -2.05 -24.38 -4.63
N ASP A 192 -0.89 -24.69 -4.05
CA ASP A 192 0.42 -24.39 -4.63
C ASP A 192 0.76 -22.90 -4.85
N SER A 193 -0.01 -21.94 -4.35
CA SER A 193 0.42 -20.53 -4.30
C SER A 193 1.29 -20.18 -3.07
N LEU A 194 1.97 -19.04 -3.11
CA LEU A 194 2.50 -18.34 -1.93
C LEU A 194 1.71 -17.03 -1.68
N PRO A 195 1.45 -16.67 -0.40
CA PRO A 195 1.77 -17.43 0.81
C PRO A 195 0.88 -18.68 0.90
N PRO A 196 1.34 -19.76 1.56
CA PRO A 196 0.63 -21.03 1.53
C PRO A 196 -0.72 -20.97 2.24
N ASN A 197 -1.78 -21.44 1.56
CA ASN A 197 -3.15 -21.36 2.08
C ASN A 197 -3.41 -22.27 3.31
N TRP A 198 -2.51 -23.19 3.63
CA TRP A 198 -2.56 -24.05 4.81
C TRP A 198 -1.88 -23.46 6.06
N LEU A 199 -1.33 -22.25 5.96
CA LEU A 199 -0.79 -21.51 7.10
C LEU A 199 -1.82 -20.52 7.68
N SER A 200 -1.53 -19.95 8.84
CA SER A 200 -2.47 -19.09 9.56
C SER A 200 -2.53 -17.66 9.03
N LEU A 201 -3.59 -16.93 9.37
CA LEU A 201 -3.73 -15.50 9.10
C LEU A 201 -2.61 -14.65 9.78
N ALA A 202 -2.08 -15.10 10.92
CA ALA A 202 -0.86 -14.52 11.48
C ALA A 202 0.34 -14.72 10.55
N TYR A 203 0.58 -15.94 10.05
CA TYR A 203 1.68 -16.18 9.10
C TYR A 203 1.50 -15.40 7.80
N LEU A 204 0.26 -15.22 7.33
CA LEU A 204 -0.04 -14.37 6.17
C LEU A 204 0.50 -12.95 6.39
N LEU A 205 0.11 -12.30 7.49
CA LEU A 205 0.41 -10.88 7.75
C LEU A 205 1.80 -10.62 8.36
N SER A 206 2.43 -11.61 9.00
CA SER A 206 3.72 -11.43 9.70
C SER A 206 4.79 -12.48 9.40
N LYS A 207 4.49 -13.50 8.58
CA LYS A 207 5.40 -14.61 8.29
C LYS A 207 5.92 -15.26 9.60
N ASP A 208 7.22 -15.45 9.75
CA ASP A 208 7.89 -15.94 10.96
C ASP A 208 8.48 -14.79 11.83
N SER A 209 7.81 -13.64 11.87
CA SER A 209 8.19 -12.49 12.70
C SER A 209 8.55 -12.90 14.13
N LYS A 210 9.69 -12.39 14.61
CA LYS A 210 10.25 -12.67 15.93
C LYS A 210 9.90 -11.62 16.96
N PHE A 211 9.12 -10.61 16.56
CA PHE A 211 8.82 -9.44 17.36
C PHE A 211 7.87 -9.79 18.51
N LYS A 212 8.30 -9.57 19.75
CA LYS A 212 7.58 -9.98 20.97
C LYS A 212 6.23 -9.28 21.17
N SER A 213 6.03 -8.14 20.51
CA SER A 213 4.87 -7.26 20.62
C SER A 213 4.01 -7.25 19.35
N LEU A 214 4.17 -8.27 18.49
CA LEU A 214 3.40 -8.46 17.26
C LEU A 214 1.88 -8.42 17.54
N ASP A 215 1.16 -7.58 16.79
CA ASP A 215 -0.28 -7.35 16.92
C ASP A 215 -0.95 -7.50 15.55
N ILE A 216 -1.36 -8.73 15.25
CA ILE A 216 -2.03 -9.08 14.00
C ILE A 216 -3.33 -8.28 13.79
N GLY A 217 -3.99 -7.80 14.85
CA GLY A 217 -5.20 -6.98 14.72
C GLY A 217 -4.87 -5.57 14.20
N ARG A 218 -3.83 -4.93 14.74
CA ARG A 218 -3.34 -3.64 14.23
C ARG A 218 -2.78 -3.76 12.82
N ARG A 219 -2.06 -4.85 12.55
CA ARG A 219 -1.49 -5.15 11.23
C ARG A 219 -2.56 -5.40 10.17
N ALA A 220 -3.64 -6.11 10.52
CA ALA A 220 -4.80 -6.26 9.65
C ALA A 220 -5.46 -4.90 9.34
N LEU A 221 -5.64 -4.03 10.34
CA LEU A 221 -6.19 -2.68 10.12
C LEU A 221 -5.28 -1.83 9.22
N GLY A 222 -3.96 -1.92 9.37
CA GLY A 222 -3.00 -1.28 8.49
C GLY A 222 -3.16 -1.75 7.03
N SER A 223 -3.27 -3.05 6.80
CA SER A 223 -3.49 -3.59 5.45
C SER A 223 -4.81 -3.08 4.83
N MET A 224 -5.85 -2.88 5.64
CA MET A 224 -7.08 -2.21 5.18
C MET A 224 -6.82 -0.75 4.77
N PHE A 225 -5.97 -0.02 5.49
CA PHE A 225 -5.62 1.36 5.15
C PHE A 225 -4.90 1.45 3.80
N HIS A 226 -4.02 0.50 3.49
CA HIS A 226 -3.33 0.43 2.19
C HIS A 226 -4.33 0.35 1.03
N VAL A 227 -5.25 -0.63 1.05
CA VAL A 227 -6.25 -0.80 -0.02
C VAL A 227 -7.12 0.46 -0.19
N ILE A 228 -7.42 1.17 0.92
CA ILE A 228 -8.13 2.45 0.86
C ILE A 228 -7.26 3.53 0.22
N GLN A 229 -5.99 3.65 0.59
CA GLN A 229 -5.07 4.65 0.05
C GLN A 229 -4.88 4.49 -1.46
N ASP A 230 -4.55 3.28 -1.92
CA ASP A 230 -4.36 3.00 -3.35
C ASP A 230 -5.65 3.25 -4.13
N SER A 231 -6.82 3.01 -3.54
CA SER A 231 -8.08 3.30 -4.22
C SER A 231 -8.28 4.78 -4.58
N TYR A 232 -7.55 5.71 -3.95
CA TYR A 232 -7.56 7.15 -4.30
C TYR A 232 -6.33 7.58 -5.10
N ALA A 233 -5.35 6.70 -5.32
CA ALA A 233 -4.22 6.96 -6.21
C ALA A 233 -4.64 6.68 -7.67
N ILE A 234 -4.53 7.69 -8.53
CA ILE A 234 -4.98 7.59 -9.94
C ILE A 234 -4.18 6.53 -10.72
N GLY A 235 -2.96 6.21 -10.29
CA GLY A 235 -2.18 5.08 -10.83
C GLY A 235 -2.88 3.72 -10.68
N HIS A 236 -3.76 3.56 -9.69
CA HIS A 236 -4.37 2.30 -9.29
C HIS A 236 -5.86 2.23 -9.67
N ALA A 237 -6.64 3.30 -9.44
CA ALA A 237 -8.05 3.36 -9.80
C ALA A 237 -8.48 4.73 -10.32
N LYS A 238 -9.31 4.73 -11.37
CA LYS A 238 -9.97 5.93 -11.88
C LYS A 238 -11.28 6.16 -11.14
N ARG A 239 -11.50 7.37 -10.62
CA ARG A 239 -12.72 7.79 -9.94
C ARG A 239 -13.39 8.97 -10.62
N GLU A 240 -14.68 9.16 -10.34
CA GLU A 240 -15.40 10.39 -10.67
C GLU A 240 -14.81 11.59 -9.92
N LEU A 241 -14.44 12.68 -10.62
CA LEU A 241 -13.99 13.91 -9.98
C LEU A 241 -15.19 14.76 -9.54
N LEU A 242 -15.34 14.99 -8.23
CA LEU A 242 -16.50 15.69 -7.65
C LEU A 242 -16.36 17.22 -7.68
N ASN A 243 -15.15 17.74 -7.73
CA ASN A 243 -14.88 19.19 -7.73
C ASN A 243 -14.15 19.68 -8.99
N GLU A 244 -14.61 19.23 -10.16
CA GLU A 244 -14.17 19.63 -11.51
C GLU A 244 -13.93 21.15 -11.68
N LYS A 245 -14.75 22.00 -11.02
CA LYS A 245 -14.65 23.46 -11.02
C LYS A 245 -13.33 24.02 -10.44
N ASP A 246 -12.64 23.26 -9.60
CA ASP A 246 -11.43 23.67 -8.87
C ASP A 246 -10.15 23.15 -9.57
N LYS A 247 -10.31 22.29 -10.59
CA LYS A 247 -9.25 21.78 -11.47
C LYS A 247 -8.74 22.89 -12.40
N VAL A 248 -7.42 23.02 -12.50
CA VAL A 248 -6.74 24.05 -13.30
C VAL A 248 -5.94 23.49 -14.49
N SER A 249 -5.73 22.17 -14.54
CA SER A 249 -5.03 21.46 -15.62
C SER A 249 -5.42 19.98 -15.61
N ASP A 250 -5.48 19.35 -16.79
CA ASP A 250 -5.66 17.89 -16.95
C ASP A 250 -4.33 17.13 -17.12
N ASP A 251 -3.29 17.76 -17.68
CA ASP A 251 -1.98 17.15 -17.94
C ASP A 251 -0.81 18.11 -17.61
N PRO A 252 -0.07 17.90 -16.51
CA PRO A 252 -0.45 17.02 -15.39
C PRO A 252 -1.74 17.52 -14.73
N LEU A 253 -2.49 16.61 -14.11
CA LEU A 253 -3.69 16.95 -13.35
C LEU A 253 -3.30 17.88 -12.19
N LYS A 254 -3.98 19.03 -12.07
CA LYS A 254 -3.75 20.00 -10.99
C LYS A 254 -5.03 20.67 -10.55
N PHE A 255 -5.07 21.02 -9.27
CA PHE A 255 -6.12 21.81 -8.65
C PHE A 255 -5.61 23.19 -8.25
N THR A 256 -6.54 24.06 -7.86
CA THR A 256 -6.22 25.36 -7.26
C THR A 256 -5.43 25.15 -5.96
N ASP A 257 -4.32 25.85 -5.78
CA ASP A 257 -3.40 25.68 -4.65
C ASP A 257 -4.11 25.68 -3.28
N GLY A 258 -3.80 24.69 -2.45
CA GLY A 258 -4.43 24.45 -1.15
C GLY A 258 -5.85 23.86 -1.19
N THR A 259 -6.44 23.67 -2.38
CA THR A 259 -7.78 23.09 -2.54
C THR A 259 -7.71 21.58 -2.56
N ILE A 260 -8.45 20.94 -1.65
CA ILE A 260 -8.60 19.50 -1.60
C ILE A 260 -9.34 19.01 -2.86
N ASP A 261 -8.73 18.09 -3.59
CA ASP A 261 -9.38 17.32 -4.63
C ASP A 261 -10.29 16.26 -4.02
N ARG A 262 -11.47 16.04 -4.62
CA ARG A 262 -12.51 15.18 -4.06
C ARG A 262 -13.00 14.17 -5.08
N TRP A 263 -12.96 12.90 -4.71
CA TRP A 263 -13.22 11.77 -5.60
C TRP A 263 -14.42 10.95 -5.15
N GLY A 264 -15.24 10.60 -6.13
CA GLY A 264 -16.48 9.86 -5.99
C GLY A 264 -16.28 8.35 -6.21
N PRO A 265 -17.33 7.68 -6.72
CA PRO A 265 -17.27 6.28 -7.09
C PRO A 265 -16.14 5.95 -8.09
N ILE A 266 -15.66 4.71 -8.01
CA ILE A 266 -14.68 4.12 -8.91
C ILE A 266 -15.36 3.87 -10.26
N GLN A 267 -14.74 4.37 -11.33
CA GLN A 267 -15.12 4.11 -12.71
C GLN A 267 -14.39 2.89 -13.26
N ILE A 268 -13.10 2.74 -12.96
CA ILE A 268 -12.23 1.71 -13.53
C ILE A 268 -11.18 1.33 -12.49
N PHE A 269 -10.98 0.03 -12.24
CA PHE A 269 -9.77 -0.48 -11.59
C PHE A 269 -8.70 -0.69 -12.66
N HIS A 270 -7.50 -0.13 -12.47
CA HIS A 270 -6.44 -0.28 -13.47
C HIS A 270 -5.78 -1.65 -13.41
N THR A 271 -5.07 -2.02 -14.47
CA THR A 271 -4.17 -3.17 -14.49
C THR A 271 -2.74 -2.69 -14.57
N TYR A 272 -1.85 -3.23 -13.73
CA TYR A 272 -0.45 -2.81 -13.69
C TYR A 272 0.32 -3.24 -14.94
N TYR A 273 0.04 -4.45 -15.46
CA TYR A 273 0.77 -4.96 -16.61
C TYR A 273 0.54 -4.10 -17.87
N GLY A 274 1.64 -3.54 -18.39
CA GLY A 274 1.64 -2.70 -19.58
C GLY A 274 1.14 -1.27 -19.35
N GLN A 275 0.95 -0.85 -18.10
CA GLN A 275 0.65 0.55 -17.75
C GLN A 275 1.86 1.44 -18.02
N ASP A 276 1.62 2.73 -18.29
CA ASP A 276 2.74 3.68 -18.44
C ASP A 276 3.44 3.91 -17.08
N SER A 277 4.66 3.39 -16.96
CA SER A 277 5.39 3.39 -15.69
C SER A 277 5.88 4.76 -15.23
N ALA A 278 5.79 5.80 -16.07
CA ALA A 278 6.06 7.18 -15.65
C ALA A 278 4.80 7.81 -15.04
N SER A 279 3.65 7.66 -15.72
CA SER A 279 2.34 8.10 -15.24
C SER A 279 1.96 7.41 -13.94
N HIS A 280 2.14 6.09 -13.83
CA HIS A 280 1.89 5.37 -12.58
C HIS A 280 2.69 5.98 -11.42
N LYS A 281 4.02 6.07 -11.55
CA LYS A 281 4.90 6.65 -10.50
C LYS A 281 4.58 8.11 -10.17
N HIS A 282 4.05 8.90 -11.09
CA HIS A 282 3.63 10.26 -10.81
C HIS A 282 2.37 10.29 -9.93
N TYR A 283 1.35 9.50 -10.27
CA TYR A 283 0.07 9.45 -9.55
C TYR A 283 0.06 8.50 -8.35
N ASP A 284 1.20 7.85 -8.10
CA ASP A 284 1.56 7.08 -6.91
C ASP A 284 2.54 7.86 -5.99
N HIS A 285 2.73 9.16 -6.24
CA HIS A 285 3.59 10.05 -5.44
C HIS A 285 5.05 9.61 -5.25
N PHE A 286 5.54 8.65 -6.04
CA PHE A 286 6.86 8.04 -5.88
C PHE A 286 8.03 9.04 -5.92
N PHE A 287 7.88 10.13 -6.70
CA PHE A 287 8.87 11.20 -6.80
C PHE A 287 8.59 12.41 -5.89
N ASP A 288 7.40 12.45 -5.27
CA ASP A 288 7.00 13.52 -4.38
C ASP A 288 7.68 13.35 -3.01
N ARG A 289 7.42 14.32 -2.13
CA ARG A 289 7.90 14.30 -0.75
C ARG A 289 6.72 14.59 0.16
N ILE A 290 6.67 13.89 1.29
CA ILE A 290 5.88 14.30 2.44
C ILE A 290 6.33 15.73 2.78
N PRO A 291 5.45 16.75 2.69
CA PRO A 291 5.88 18.15 2.78
C PRO A 291 6.49 18.51 4.13
N ASP A 292 5.88 18.01 5.22
CA ASP A 292 6.32 18.20 6.59
C ASP A 292 6.12 16.92 7.42
N PRO A 293 7.12 16.01 7.43
CA PRO A 293 7.03 14.73 8.14
C PRO A 293 7.11 14.84 9.67
N GLU A 294 7.39 16.04 10.21
CA GLU A 294 7.34 16.31 11.65
C GLU A 294 5.92 16.69 12.12
N HIS A 295 5.05 17.09 11.18
CA HIS A 295 3.71 17.61 11.44
C HIS A 295 2.61 16.81 10.71
N LEU A 296 2.63 15.48 10.83
CA LEU A 296 1.64 14.59 10.20
C LEU A 296 0.18 14.82 10.67
N ASP A 297 -0.04 15.54 11.78
CA ASP A 297 -1.34 16.04 12.23
C ASP A 297 -1.87 17.23 11.40
N ASN A 298 -0.98 17.98 10.73
CA ASN A 298 -1.37 19.03 9.80
C ASN A 298 -1.88 18.41 8.49
N LEU A 299 -3.19 18.18 8.41
CA LEU A 299 -3.80 17.57 7.23
C LEU A 299 -3.85 18.48 5.99
N GLU A 300 -3.58 19.79 6.12
CA GLU A 300 -3.61 20.72 4.98
C GLU A 300 -2.41 20.52 4.04
N GLN A 301 -1.30 19.95 4.53
CA GLN A 301 -0.13 19.66 3.69
C GLN A 301 -0.45 18.67 2.56
N TRP A 302 -1.45 17.80 2.75
CA TRP A 302 -1.88 16.81 1.77
C TRP A 302 -2.82 17.37 0.70
N ASN A 303 -3.33 18.60 0.85
CA ASN A 303 -4.31 19.16 -0.08
C ASN A 303 -3.77 19.34 -1.51
N ASN A 304 -2.44 19.43 -1.67
CA ASN A 304 -1.76 19.55 -2.96
C ASN A 304 -1.24 18.19 -3.50
N LEU A 305 -1.54 17.09 -2.82
CA LEU A 305 -1.17 15.72 -3.21
C LEU A 305 -2.44 14.94 -3.52
N ILE A 306 -2.61 14.63 -4.81
CA ILE A 306 -3.83 14.09 -5.39
C ILE A 306 -4.30 12.82 -4.66
N GLY A 307 -5.55 12.79 -4.23
CA GLY A 307 -6.18 11.64 -3.57
C GLY A 307 -5.71 11.40 -2.13
N CYS A 308 -4.51 11.86 -1.72
CA CYS A 308 -3.97 11.67 -0.37
C CYS A 308 -4.93 12.15 0.71
N ARG A 309 -5.65 13.26 0.48
CA ARG A 309 -6.54 13.80 1.51
C ARG A 309 -7.83 13.00 1.67
N ASP A 310 -8.44 12.53 0.58
CA ASP A 310 -9.58 11.61 0.65
C ASP A 310 -9.15 10.26 1.27
N ALA A 311 -7.98 9.73 0.91
CA ALA A 311 -7.41 8.54 1.51
C ALA A 311 -7.29 8.64 3.05
N ILE A 312 -6.71 9.74 3.56
CA ILE A 312 -6.64 10.02 5.00
C ILE A 312 -8.03 10.12 5.62
N ASP A 313 -8.93 10.91 5.03
CA ASP A 313 -10.29 11.13 5.55
C ASP A 313 -11.08 9.78 5.61
N ARG A 314 -10.87 8.86 4.66
CA ARG A 314 -11.48 7.51 4.66
C ARG A 314 -10.81 6.53 5.63
N CYS A 315 -9.48 6.48 5.71
CA CYS A 315 -8.78 5.66 6.71
C CYS A 315 -9.16 6.08 8.13
N LYS A 316 -9.25 7.39 8.40
CA LYS A 316 -9.76 7.95 9.65
C LYS A 316 -11.18 7.46 9.95
N ALA A 317 -12.09 7.53 8.98
CA ALA A 317 -13.48 7.06 9.17
C ALA A 317 -13.56 5.56 9.50
N LEU A 318 -12.68 4.73 8.91
CA LEU A 318 -12.59 3.30 9.24
C LEU A 318 -12.13 3.05 10.69
N ILE A 319 -11.05 3.69 11.16
CA ILE A 319 -10.62 3.54 12.57
C ILE A 319 -11.66 4.11 13.54
N GLU A 320 -12.34 5.21 13.22
CA GLU A 320 -13.40 5.74 14.08
C GLU A 320 -14.59 4.78 14.18
N LYS A 321 -15.03 4.15 13.07
CA LYS A 321 -16.04 3.07 13.12
C LYS A 321 -15.60 1.88 13.97
N LYS A 322 -14.33 1.48 13.90
CA LYS A 322 -13.75 0.44 14.78
C LYS A 322 -13.78 0.83 16.25
N LEU A 323 -13.39 2.06 16.58
CA LEU A 323 -13.39 2.58 17.96
C LEU A 323 -14.81 2.74 18.54
N GLU A 324 -15.80 3.01 17.67
CA GLU A 324 -17.22 3.02 18.02
C GLU A 324 -17.84 1.62 18.13
N GLY A 325 -17.05 0.56 17.94
CA GLY A 325 -17.49 -0.83 18.08
C GLY A 325 -18.43 -1.31 16.96
N LYS A 326 -18.41 -0.64 15.81
CA LYS A 326 -19.21 -1.03 14.63
C LYS A 326 -18.78 -2.41 14.15
N LYS A 327 -19.76 -3.24 13.77
CA LYS A 327 -19.52 -4.60 13.27
C LYS A 327 -19.28 -4.58 11.76
N TRP A 328 -18.76 -5.68 11.19
CA TRP A 328 -18.68 -5.84 9.74
C TRP A 328 -20.06 -5.70 9.09
N GLU A 329 -21.01 -6.54 9.52
CA GLU A 329 -22.40 -6.52 9.07
C GLU A 329 -23.31 -5.62 9.93
N GLY A 330 -24.46 -5.24 9.36
CA GLY A 330 -25.53 -4.49 10.03
C GLY A 330 -25.74 -3.08 9.46
N ASP A 331 -26.83 -2.43 9.87
CA ASP A 331 -27.11 -1.04 9.51
C ASP A 331 -26.01 -0.12 10.05
N ASP A 332 -25.40 0.70 9.18
CA ASP A 332 -24.19 1.49 9.49
C ASP A 332 -22.94 0.66 9.87
N GLY A 333 -22.94 -0.63 9.51
CA GLY A 333 -21.79 -1.52 9.60
C GLY A 333 -20.63 -1.12 8.67
N VAL A 334 -19.45 -1.66 8.93
CA VAL A 334 -18.23 -1.31 8.16
C VAL A 334 -18.31 -1.81 6.72
N ARG A 335 -18.98 -2.94 6.46
CA ARG A 335 -19.24 -3.42 5.10
C ARG A 335 -19.98 -2.38 4.27
N GLN A 336 -21.03 -1.76 4.83
CA GLN A 336 -21.82 -0.75 4.12
C GLN A 336 -20.96 0.47 3.77
N PHE A 337 -20.21 1.00 4.74
CA PHE A 337 -19.29 2.13 4.52
C PHE A 337 -18.27 1.85 3.40
N LEU A 338 -17.62 0.68 3.43
CA LEU A 338 -16.64 0.30 2.41
C LEU A 338 -17.31 0.07 1.04
N ASP A 339 -18.49 -0.56 1.01
CA ASP A 339 -19.20 -0.90 -0.23
C ASP A 339 -19.81 0.33 -0.93
N THR A 340 -20.37 1.28 -0.17
CA THR A 340 -21.17 2.40 -0.71
C THR A 340 -20.50 3.77 -0.64
N GLU A 341 -19.38 3.93 0.07
CA GLU A 341 -18.65 5.21 0.13
C GLU A 341 -17.20 5.12 -0.34
N VAL A 342 -16.48 4.05 0.00
CA VAL A 342 -15.05 3.91 -0.33
C VAL A 342 -14.87 3.24 -1.69
N PHE A 343 -15.38 2.02 -1.85
CA PHE A 343 -15.33 1.21 -3.08
C PHE A 343 -16.69 1.23 -3.82
N ALA A 344 -17.43 2.34 -3.72
CA ALA A 344 -18.62 2.54 -4.55
C ALA A 344 -18.23 2.45 -6.04
N LEU A 345 -19.05 1.79 -6.86
CA LEU A 345 -18.87 1.76 -8.31
C LEU A 345 -19.74 2.85 -8.97
N SER A 346 -19.22 3.42 -10.05
CA SER A 346 -19.88 4.46 -10.84
C SER A 346 -20.99 3.87 -11.72
N GLY A 347 -22.05 4.65 -11.97
CA GLY A 347 -23.01 4.33 -13.04
C GLY A 347 -22.44 4.50 -14.46
N GLN A 348 -21.17 4.88 -14.58
CA GLN A 348 -20.38 4.98 -15.81
C GLN A 348 -19.10 4.13 -15.70
N GLU A 349 -19.20 2.98 -15.02
CA GLU A 349 -18.09 2.04 -14.90
C GLU A 349 -17.63 1.48 -16.25
N GLY A 350 -16.35 1.08 -16.29
CA GLY A 350 -15.71 0.53 -17.48
C GLY A 350 -14.74 -0.59 -17.12
N LEU A 351 -14.57 -1.52 -18.05
CA LEU A 351 -13.70 -2.67 -17.89
C LEU A 351 -12.25 -2.28 -17.59
N ALA A 352 -11.60 -3.10 -16.78
CA ALA A 352 -10.25 -2.87 -16.30
C ALA A 352 -9.22 -2.67 -17.43
N ASN A 353 -8.36 -1.66 -17.29
CA ASN A 353 -7.35 -1.37 -18.30
C ASN A 353 -6.15 -0.59 -17.74
N ASN A 354 -5.09 -0.54 -18.56
CA ASN A 354 -3.76 -0.03 -18.23
C ASN A 354 -3.57 1.47 -18.53
N LYS A 355 -4.63 2.29 -18.58
CA LYS A 355 -4.55 3.73 -18.88
C LYS A 355 -4.86 4.57 -17.65
N VAL A 356 -3.84 5.24 -17.11
CA VAL A 356 -3.94 6.09 -15.90
C VAL A 356 -4.88 7.29 -16.08
N LEU A 357 -5.11 7.77 -17.31
CA LEU A 357 -6.03 8.86 -17.64
C LEU A 357 -6.92 8.51 -18.85
#